data_AF-A0A7C2K6Q9-F1
#
_entry.id   AF-A0A7C2K6Q9-F1
#
_cell.length_a   1.000
_cell.length_b   1.000
_cell.length_c   1.000
_cell.angle_alpha   90.00
_cell.angle_beta   90.00
_cell.angle_gamma   90.00
#
_symmetry.space_group_name_H-M   'P 1'
#
loop_
_entity.id
_entity.type
_entity.pdbx_description
1 polymer ?
#
loop_
_entity_poly.entity_id
_entity_poly.type
_entity_poly.pdbx_seq_one_letter_code
_entity_poly.pdbx_strand_id
1 'polypeptide(L)'
;GLRDHGEWPLLSQFSPSHSWTLESGDLLYLPPGLPHNDVAENASMTFSINMRVPSVAELLVDLAEYRAESFGEERRYTDPDLLPARAIGLIDNKALERLRTTLEPMAGDLNPGELGNWFAGMITRYRSTAPAAPPTRCPSFEQIVAALTHGRPILRHPFARFAWIRHSTGVAKLFASGHGVLCPESLAEALCTHSSLPADHPVLSGKAARLCLHELMGIGVLTLGRKPRQHR
;
A
#
# COMPACT_ATOMS: atom_id res chain seq x y z
N GLY A 1 -28.03 17.73 -4.73
CA GLY A 1 -26.87 18.32 -4.03
C GLY A 1 -26.62 17.55 -2.75
N LEU A 2 -25.49 17.79 -2.08
CA LEU A 2 -25.30 17.32 -0.70
C LEU A 2 -26.04 18.25 0.26
N ARG A 3 -26.32 17.78 1.47
CA ARG A 3 -26.85 18.62 2.55
C ARG A 3 -25.73 19.54 3.06
N ASP A 4 -26.05 20.82 3.27
CA ASP A 4 -25.04 21.84 3.63
C ASP A 4 -24.51 21.74 5.08
N HIS A 5 -25.10 20.90 5.95
CA HIS A 5 -24.82 20.90 7.40
C HIS A 5 -24.81 19.52 8.09
N GLY A 6 -24.24 18.49 7.46
CA GLY A 6 -24.08 17.17 8.08
C GLY A 6 -22.60 16.80 8.31
N GLU A 7 -22.31 16.06 9.39
CA GLU A 7 -21.02 15.38 9.57
C GLU A 7 -20.75 14.33 8.48
N TRP A 8 -21.79 13.93 7.74
CA TRP A 8 -21.76 12.90 6.71
C TRP A 8 -22.23 13.46 5.37
N PRO A 9 -21.56 13.11 4.26
CA PRO A 9 -21.98 13.52 2.91
C PRO A 9 -23.27 12.79 2.51
N LEU A 10 -24.41 13.37 2.89
CA LEU A 10 -25.74 12.87 2.55
C LEU A 10 -26.36 13.72 1.45
N LEU A 11 -27.10 13.08 0.54
CA LEU A 11 -27.87 13.80 -0.47
C LEU A 11 -29.00 14.62 0.18
N SER A 12 -29.23 15.82 -0.35
CA SER A 12 -30.35 16.67 0.06
C SER A 12 -31.70 16.07 -0.35
N GLN A 13 -31.74 15.40 -1.50
CA GLN A 13 -32.90 14.67 -2.01
C GLN A 13 -32.42 13.36 -2.66
N PHE A 14 -33.19 12.29 -2.49
CA PHE A 14 -32.93 10.98 -3.08
C PHE A 14 -34.23 10.45 -3.68
N SER A 15 -34.24 10.23 -5.00
CA SER A 15 -35.34 9.62 -5.73
C SER A 15 -34.80 8.36 -6.42
N PRO A 16 -35.06 7.16 -5.88
CA PRO A 16 -34.50 5.94 -6.45
C PRO A 16 -35.06 5.70 -7.85
N SER A 17 -34.18 5.36 -8.79
CA SER A 17 -34.60 4.86 -10.11
C SER A 17 -34.94 3.38 -10.09
N HIS A 18 -34.40 2.64 -9.11
CA HIS A 18 -34.57 1.21 -8.93
C HIS A 18 -34.62 0.86 -7.44
N SER A 19 -35.28 -0.24 -7.11
CA SER A 19 -35.40 -0.77 -5.75
C SER A 19 -35.35 -2.30 -5.79
N TRP A 20 -34.63 -2.90 -4.86
CA TRP A 20 -34.50 -4.34 -4.71
C TRP A 20 -34.56 -4.73 -3.23
N THR A 21 -35.15 -5.88 -2.93
CA THR A 21 -35.04 -6.54 -1.62
C THR A 21 -34.03 -7.68 -1.78
N LEU A 22 -33.02 -7.72 -0.92
CA LEU A 22 -31.93 -8.71 -0.96
C LEU A 22 -32.13 -9.77 0.11
N GLU A 23 -31.95 -11.03 -0.27
CA GLU A 23 -31.97 -12.18 0.63
C GLU A 23 -30.55 -12.64 1.00
N SER A 24 -30.45 -13.57 1.95
CA SER A 24 -29.17 -14.13 2.39
C SER A 24 -28.44 -14.83 1.23
N GLY A 25 -27.30 -14.27 0.82
CA GLY A 25 -26.45 -14.80 -0.25
C GLY A 25 -26.47 -13.95 -1.52
N ASP A 26 -27.40 -12.99 -1.63
CA ASP A 26 -27.44 -12.06 -2.75
C ASP A 26 -26.28 -11.07 -2.70
N LEU A 27 -25.85 -10.62 -3.89
CA LEU A 27 -24.78 -9.64 -4.06
C LEU A 27 -25.29 -8.47 -4.90
N LEU A 28 -25.14 -7.26 -4.37
CA LEU A 28 -25.40 -6.02 -5.09
C LEU A 28 -24.09 -5.30 -5.38
N TYR A 29 -23.76 -5.16 -6.66
CA TYR A 29 -22.61 -4.36 -7.10
C TYR A 29 -23.05 -2.93 -7.41
N LEU A 30 -22.39 -1.97 -6.78
CA LEU A 30 -22.62 -0.54 -7.00
C LEU A 30 -21.33 0.09 -7.54
N PRO A 31 -21.33 0.62 -8.78
CA PRO A 31 -20.17 1.33 -9.31
C PRO A 31 -19.96 2.67 -8.56
N PRO A 32 -18.74 3.25 -8.63
CA PRO A 32 -18.46 4.55 -8.04
C PRO A 32 -19.42 5.64 -8.51
N GLY A 33 -19.84 6.51 -7.60
CA GLY A 33 -20.72 7.65 -7.89
C GLY A 33 -22.21 7.32 -7.93
N LEU A 34 -22.61 6.06 -7.74
CA LEU A 34 -24.02 5.69 -7.67
C LEU A 34 -24.56 5.87 -6.23
N PRO A 35 -25.49 6.82 -5.99
CA PRO A 35 -26.08 6.97 -4.67
C PRO A 35 -26.98 5.77 -4.37
N HIS A 36 -26.91 5.28 -3.14
CA HIS A 36 -27.73 4.19 -2.64
C HIS A 36 -28.24 4.53 -1.24
N ASN A 37 -29.34 3.89 -0.86
CA ASN A 37 -29.96 4.03 0.44
C ASN A 37 -30.41 2.63 0.91
N ASP A 38 -29.67 2.05 1.83
CA ASP A 38 -29.93 0.72 2.34
C ASP A 38 -30.77 0.79 3.62
N VAL A 39 -31.90 0.08 3.64
CA VAL A 39 -32.81 0.01 4.79
C VAL A 39 -33.05 -1.45 5.13
N ALA A 40 -32.82 -1.82 6.39
CA ALA A 40 -33.08 -3.17 6.87
C ALA A 40 -34.58 -3.35 7.15
N GLU A 41 -35.22 -4.33 6.51
CA GLU A 41 -36.63 -4.68 6.76
C GLU A 41 -36.80 -5.54 8.04
N ASN A 42 -35.75 -6.24 8.44
CA ASN A 42 -35.70 -7.13 9.60
C ASN A 42 -34.28 -7.15 10.20
N ALA A 43 -34.02 -8.04 11.17
CA ALA A 43 -32.68 -8.22 11.71
C ALA A 43 -31.75 -8.80 10.63
N SER A 44 -30.85 -7.97 10.10
CA SER A 44 -29.97 -8.32 8.99
C SER A 44 -28.50 -7.97 9.27
N MET A 45 -27.59 -8.55 8.49
CA MET A 45 -26.17 -8.23 8.47
C MET A 45 -25.69 -8.10 7.02
N THR A 46 -25.04 -6.98 6.70
CA THR A 46 -24.56 -6.68 5.35
C THR A 46 -23.03 -6.59 5.34
N PHE A 47 -22.38 -7.26 4.39
CA PHE A 47 -20.93 -7.17 4.19
C PHE A 47 -20.60 -6.28 2.99
N SER A 48 -20.03 -5.10 3.24
CA SER A 48 -19.62 -4.17 2.17
C SER A 48 -18.17 -4.41 1.76
N ILE A 49 -17.96 -4.92 0.55
CA ILE A 49 -16.62 -5.11 -0.05
C ILE A 49 -16.30 -3.88 -0.89
N ASN A 50 -15.48 -2.97 -0.34
CA ASN A 50 -15.16 -1.71 -0.97
C ASN A 50 -13.82 -1.74 -1.71
N MET A 51 -13.82 -1.30 -2.96
CA MET A 51 -12.61 -1.00 -3.73
C MET A 51 -12.20 0.44 -3.47
N ARG A 52 -10.90 0.72 -3.42
CA ARG A 52 -10.38 2.07 -3.19
C ARG A 52 -9.37 2.43 -4.25
N VAL A 53 -9.42 3.68 -4.69
CA VAL A 53 -8.46 4.28 -5.62
C VAL A 53 -7.96 5.57 -4.95
N PRO A 54 -6.64 5.82 -4.93
CA PRO A 54 -6.12 7.09 -4.48
C PRO A 54 -6.51 8.21 -5.43
N SER A 55 -6.85 9.38 -4.88
CA SER A 55 -7.02 10.60 -5.65
C SER A 55 -5.67 11.09 -6.19
N VAL A 56 -5.69 11.93 -7.23
CA VAL A 56 -4.48 12.59 -7.75
C VAL A 56 -3.79 13.43 -6.67
N ALA A 57 -4.56 14.08 -5.78
CA ALA A 57 -4.02 14.83 -4.66
C ALA A 57 -3.27 13.93 -3.66
N GLU A 58 -3.84 12.78 -3.30
CA GLU A 58 -3.17 11.79 -2.43
C GLU A 58 -1.90 11.24 -3.09
N LEU A 59 -1.94 10.96 -4.40
CA LEU A 59 -0.75 10.55 -5.15
C LEU A 59 0.34 11.62 -5.12
N LEU A 60 -0.01 12.89 -5.34
CA LEU A 60 0.96 13.98 -5.37
C LEU A 60 1.63 14.21 -4.00
N VAL A 61 0.84 14.22 -2.92
CA VAL A 61 1.36 14.43 -1.56
C VAL A 61 2.31 13.32 -1.17
N ASP A 62 1.89 12.06 -1.34
CA ASP A 62 2.72 10.90 -0.99
C ASP A 62 3.99 10.82 -1.86
N LEU A 63 3.91 11.18 -3.14
CA LEU A 63 5.08 11.26 -4.00
C LEU A 63 6.07 12.34 -3.53
N ALA A 64 5.57 13.51 -3.14
CA ALA A 64 6.40 14.59 -2.64
C ALA A 64 7.14 14.17 -1.35
N GLU A 65 6.47 13.48 -0.43
CA GLU A 65 7.08 12.91 0.78
C GLU A 65 8.18 11.90 0.43
N TYR A 66 7.87 10.92 -0.43
CA TYR A 66 8.84 9.92 -0.89
C TYR A 66 10.09 10.56 -1.53
N ARG A 67 9.89 11.62 -2.32
CA ARG A 67 10.99 12.36 -2.94
C ARG A 67 11.80 13.14 -1.91
N ALA A 68 11.13 13.80 -0.97
CA ALA A 68 11.80 14.54 0.09
C ALA A 68 12.75 13.67 0.91
N GLU A 69 12.39 12.41 1.20
CA GLU A 69 13.29 11.46 1.89
C GLU A 69 14.61 11.19 1.14
N SER A 70 14.59 11.28 -0.20
CA SER A 70 15.79 11.08 -1.03
C SER A 70 16.62 12.37 -1.19
N PHE A 71 16.03 13.52 -0.89
CA PHE A 71 16.70 14.81 -0.95
C PHE A 71 17.29 15.13 0.43
N GLY A 72 18.59 14.88 0.61
CA GLY A 72 19.31 15.30 1.83
C GLY A 72 19.21 16.80 2.10
N GLU A 73 19.55 17.22 3.33
CA GLU A 73 19.40 18.62 3.80
C GLU A 73 20.37 19.63 3.15
N GLU A 74 21.26 19.15 2.29
CA GLU A 74 22.29 19.94 1.62
C GLU A 74 21.71 20.90 0.56
N ARG A 75 20.59 20.53 -0.06
CA ARG A 75 19.94 21.37 -1.09
C ARG A 75 19.00 22.36 -0.44
N ARG A 76 19.42 23.62 -0.38
CA ARG A 76 18.63 24.73 0.18
C ARG A 76 18.31 25.74 -0.92
N TYR A 77 17.14 26.37 -0.79
CA TYR A 77 16.91 27.62 -1.50
C TYR A 77 18.01 28.61 -1.12
N THR A 78 18.63 29.22 -2.12
CA THR A 78 19.66 30.24 -1.93
C THR A 78 19.35 31.45 -2.79
N ASP A 79 19.65 32.62 -2.28
CA ASP A 79 19.45 33.91 -2.92
C ASP A 79 20.77 34.73 -2.90
N PRO A 80 21.85 34.21 -3.51
CA PRO A 80 23.14 34.88 -3.51
C PRO A 80 23.11 36.25 -4.21
N ASP A 81 22.08 36.51 -5.01
CA ASP A 81 21.83 37.77 -5.72
C ASP A 81 20.81 38.69 -5.02
N LEU A 82 20.50 38.44 -3.74
CA LEU A 82 19.52 39.23 -2.99
C LEU A 82 19.93 40.70 -2.88
N LEU A 83 19.03 41.60 -3.27
CA LEU A 83 19.17 43.05 -3.14
C LEU A 83 18.19 43.57 -2.08
N PRO A 84 18.47 44.75 -1.47
CA PRO A 84 17.53 45.39 -0.55
C PRO A 84 16.14 45.52 -1.18
N ALA A 85 15.12 45.06 -0.45
CA ALA A 85 13.74 45.11 -0.90
C ALA A 85 13.30 46.57 -1.09
N ARG A 86 12.78 46.88 -2.28
CA ARG A 86 12.24 48.21 -2.60
C ARG A 86 10.84 48.43 -2.03
N ALA A 87 10.14 47.35 -1.72
CA ALA A 87 8.81 47.33 -1.10
C ALA A 87 8.77 46.24 -0.04
N ILE A 88 8.37 46.62 1.18
CA ILE A 88 8.26 45.68 2.31
C ILE A 88 7.15 44.67 2.01
N GLY A 89 7.47 43.37 2.14
CA GLY A 89 6.52 42.27 1.94
C GLY A 89 6.33 41.81 0.48
N LEU A 90 6.99 42.45 -0.50
CA LEU A 90 6.92 42.01 -1.90
C LEU A 90 7.77 40.76 -2.13
N ILE A 91 7.14 39.67 -2.59
CA ILE A 91 7.81 38.53 -3.21
C ILE A 91 7.96 38.88 -4.70
N ASP A 92 9.18 39.20 -5.12
CA ASP A 92 9.42 39.63 -6.49
C ASP A 92 9.48 38.45 -7.48
N ASN A 93 9.37 38.74 -8.77
CA ASN A 93 9.43 37.71 -9.81
C ASN A 93 10.76 36.94 -9.79
N LYS A 94 11.86 37.55 -9.33
CA LYS A 94 13.15 36.85 -9.21
C LYS A 94 13.09 35.77 -8.14
N ALA A 95 12.45 36.03 -7.00
CA ALA A 95 12.23 35.03 -5.96
C ALA A 95 11.33 33.89 -6.44
N LEU A 96 10.25 34.20 -7.18
CA LEU A 96 9.36 33.19 -7.77
C LEU A 96 10.09 32.33 -8.82
N GLU A 97 10.93 32.93 -9.66
CA GLU A 97 11.73 32.18 -10.63
C GLU A 97 12.80 31.30 -9.97
N ARG A 98 13.50 31.80 -8.93
CA ARG A 98 14.42 30.97 -8.14
C ARG A 98 13.70 29.79 -7.52
N LEU A 99 12.49 30.00 -6.99
CA LEU A 99 11.66 28.92 -6.43
C LEU A 99 11.32 27.89 -7.51
N ARG A 100 10.86 28.34 -8.69
CA ARG A 100 10.56 27.44 -9.83
C ARG A 100 11.79 26.62 -10.22
N THR A 101 12.93 27.26 -10.43
CA THR A 101 14.19 26.58 -10.78
C THR A 101 14.65 25.60 -9.69
N THR A 102 14.41 25.93 -8.42
CA THR A 102 14.75 25.04 -7.30
C THR A 102 13.87 23.79 -7.28
N LEU A 103 12.56 23.93 -7.54
CA LEU A 103 11.58 22.84 -7.45
C LEU A 103 11.45 22.00 -8.72
N GLU A 104 11.70 22.57 -9.90
CA GLU A 104 11.50 21.91 -11.20
C GLU A 104 12.27 20.58 -11.35
N PRO A 105 13.56 20.47 -10.97
CA PRO A 105 14.28 19.19 -10.98
C PRO A 105 13.70 18.17 -10.00
N MET A 106 13.08 18.63 -8.91
CA MET A 106 12.50 17.75 -7.89
C MET A 106 11.19 17.12 -8.38
N ALA A 107 10.46 17.82 -9.26
CA ALA A 107 9.17 17.43 -9.82
C ALA A 107 9.27 16.55 -11.09
N GLY A 108 10.35 16.63 -11.86
CA GLY A 108 10.47 15.98 -13.18
C GLY A 108 11.29 14.68 -13.25
N ASP A 109 12.22 14.44 -12.32
CA ASP A 109 13.24 13.38 -12.46
C ASP A 109 12.89 12.08 -11.74
N LEU A 110 11.84 11.39 -12.20
CA LEU A 110 11.57 10.00 -11.77
C LEU A 110 11.77 9.06 -12.95
N ASN A 111 12.78 8.20 -12.86
CA ASN A 111 12.88 7.12 -13.83
C ASN A 111 11.76 6.09 -13.61
N PRO A 112 11.39 5.28 -14.63
CA PRO A 112 10.30 4.30 -14.50
C PRO A 112 10.45 3.31 -13.33
N GLY A 113 11.68 2.96 -12.97
CA GLY A 113 11.97 2.07 -11.84
C GLY A 113 11.68 2.72 -10.49
N GLU A 114 12.07 3.99 -10.30
CA GLU A 114 11.76 4.77 -9.10
C GLU A 114 10.26 5.01 -8.96
N LEU A 115 9.57 5.34 -10.05
CA LEU A 115 8.13 5.48 -10.08
C LEU A 115 7.43 4.18 -9.66
N GLY A 116 7.87 3.05 -10.22
CA GLY A 116 7.34 1.72 -9.87
C GLY A 116 7.59 1.36 -8.40
N ASN A 117 8.77 1.68 -7.87
CA ASN A 117 9.12 1.47 -6.47
C ASN A 117 8.21 2.25 -5.52
N TRP A 118 8.09 3.56 -5.78
CA TRP A 118 7.23 4.45 -5.00
C TRP A 118 5.79 3.95 -5.03
N PHE A 119 5.23 3.73 -6.22
CA PHE A 119 3.82 3.37 -6.37
C PHE A 119 3.50 2.03 -5.72
N ALA A 120 4.35 1.01 -5.89
CA ALA A 120 4.15 -0.29 -5.27
C ALA A 120 4.21 -0.23 -3.73
N GLY A 121 5.10 0.61 -3.17
CA GLY A 121 5.12 0.90 -1.74
C GLY A 121 3.83 1.61 -1.30
N MET A 122 3.46 2.70 -1.98
CA MET A 122 2.30 3.53 -1.66
C MET A 122 1.01 2.71 -1.69
N ILE A 123 0.75 1.97 -2.77
CA ILE A 123 -0.50 1.24 -2.94
C ILE A 123 -0.66 0.08 -1.95
N THR A 124 0.45 -0.52 -1.51
CA THR A 124 0.42 -1.60 -0.52
C THR A 124 0.20 -1.10 0.91
N ARG A 125 0.46 0.18 1.21
CA ARG A 125 0.11 0.82 2.50
C ARG A 125 -1.19 1.64 2.47
N TYR A 126 -1.64 2.08 1.30
CA TYR A 126 -2.73 3.05 1.12
C TYR A 126 -4.02 2.72 1.90
N ARG A 127 -4.38 3.54 2.90
CA ARG A 127 -5.57 3.34 3.76
C ARG A 127 -5.70 1.92 4.32
N SER A 128 -4.59 1.33 4.77
CA SER A 128 -4.63 0.10 5.57
C SER A 128 -5.18 0.42 6.96
N THR A 129 -6.25 -0.26 7.38
CA THR A 129 -6.93 -0.02 8.66
C THR A 129 -6.36 -0.86 9.80
N ALA A 130 -5.57 -1.87 9.48
CA ALA A 130 -4.93 -2.77 10.44
C ALA A 130 -3.50 -3.08 9.94
N PRO A 131 -2.57 -2.11 10.04
CA PRO A 131 -1.19 -2.34 9.62
C PRO A 131 -0.60 -3.48 10.44
N ALA A 132 0.19 -4.33 9.78
CA ALA A 132 0.97 -5.32 10.50
C ALA A 132 1.97 -4.60 11.42
N ALA A 133 2.16 -5.15 12.62
CA ALA A 133 3.16 -4.68 13.56
C ALA A 133 4.33 -5.68 13.60
N PRO A 134 5.58 -5.20 13.71
CA PRO A 134 6.72 -6.09 13.97
C PRO A 134 6.46 -7.00 15.18
N PRO A 135 6.77 -8.30 15.09
CA PRO A 135 6.60 -9.20 16.23
C PRO A 135 7.59 -8.83 17.35
N THR A 136 7.22 -9.10 18.60
CA THR A 136 8.13 -8.93 19.75
C THR A 136 9.44 -9.71 19.58
N ARG A 137 9.38 -10.84 18.89
CA ARG A 137 10.55 -11.65 18.53
C ARG A 137 10.41 -12.17 17.11
N CYS A 138 11.27 -11.69 16.21
CA CYS A 138 11.42 -12.24 14.88
C CYS A 138 12.15 -13.60 14.95
N PRO A 139 11.70 -14.64 14.25
CA PRO A 139 12.45 -15.89 14.15
C PRO A 139 13.77 -15.67 13.39
N SER A 140 14.87 -16.26 13.86
CA SER A 140 16.13 -16.24 13.12
C SER A 140 16.03 -17.01 11.80
N PHE A 141 16.97 -16.77 10.89
CA PHE A 141 17.07 -17.52 9.64
C PHE A 141 17.07 -19.05 9.86
N GLU A 142 17.83 -19.53 10.85
CA GLU A 142 17.90 -20.96 11.21
C GLU A 142 16.55 -21.49 11.74
N GLN A 143 15.84 -20.68 12.53
CA GLN A 143 14.51 -21.04 13.03
C GLN A 143 13.48 -21.13 11.90
N ILE A 144 13.57 -20.28 10.88
CA ILE A 144 12.72 -20.34 9.69
C ILE A 144 13.00 -21.63 8.92
N VAL A 145 14.27 -21.94 8.66
CA VAL A 145 14.68 -23.19 8.00
C VAL A 145 14.14 -24.40 8.76
N ALA A 146 14.38 -24.47 10.07
CA ALA A 146 13.93 -25.56 10.91
C ALA A 146 12.39 -25.67 10.90
N ALA A 147 11.66 -24.56 10.98
CA ALA A 147 10.20 -24.58 10.96
C ALA A 147 9.64 -25.16 9.65
N LEU A 148 10.21 -24.77 8.51
CA LEU A 148 9.84 -25.30 7.21
C LEU A 148 10.12 -26.81 7.12
N THR A 149 11.29 -27.26 7.57
CA THR A 149 11.64 -28.70 7.63
C THR A 149 10.67 -29.51 8.50
N HIS A 150 10.14 -28.91 9.58
CA HIS A 150 9.14 -29.55 10.44
C HIS A 150 7.69 -29.46 9.92
N GLY A 151 7.49 -28.96 8.70
CA GLY A 151 6.17 -28.91 8.07
C GLY A 151 5.30 -27.72 8.50
N ARG A 152 5.89 -26.65 9.02
CA ARG A 152 5.14 -25.43 9.39
C ARG A 152 4.96 -24.53 8.17
N PRO A 153 3.71 -24.20 7.77
CA PRO A 153 3.46 -23.37 6.60
C PRO A 153 3.82 -21.90 6.87
N ILE A 154 3.96 -21.12 5.79
CA ILE A 154 4.02 -19.66 5.83
C ILE A 154 2.59 -19.13 5.73
N LEU A 155 2.21 -18.22 6.63
CA LEU A 155 0.91 -17.55 6.62
C LEU A 155 1.09 -16.05 6.40
N ARG A 156 0.31 -15.48 5.49
CA ARG A 156 0.21 -14.02 5.34
C ARG A 156 -0.63 -13.43 6.45
N HIS A 157 -0.25 -12.23 6.88
CA HIS A 157 -1.11 -11.40 7.71
C HIS A 157 -2.40 -11.08 6.92
N PRO A 158 -3.61 -11.35 7.44
CA PRO A 158 -4.87 -11.23 6.70
C PRO A 158 -5.15 -9.85 6.10
N PHE A 159 -4.63 -8.80 6.73
CA PHE A 159 -4.83 -7.42 6.30
C PHE A 159 -3.60 -6.81 5.59
N ALA A 160 -2.50 -7.56 5.46
CA ALA A 160 -1.34 -7.08 4.72
C ALA A 160 -1.58 -7.23 3.21
N ARG A 161 -1.35 -6.14 2.49
CA ARG A 161 -1.46 -6.10 1.03
C ARG A 161 -0.09 -6.35 0.41
N PHE A 162 -0.07 -7.18 -0.62
CA PHE A 162 1.13 -7.57 -1.34
C PHE A 162 0.98 -7.19 -2.81
N ALA A 163 2.05 -6.69 -3.40
CA ALA A 163 2.18 -6.44 -4.83
C ALA A 163 3.64 -6.63 -5.22
N TRP A 164 3.95 -6.86 -6.49
CA TRP A 164 5.34 -6.98 -6.92
C TRP A 164 5.54 -6.31 -8.27
N ILE A 165 6.78 -5.90 -8.52
CA ILE A 165 7.24 -5.43 -9.82
C ILE A 165 8.43 -6.29 -10.24
N ARG A 166 8.59 -6.52 -11.54
CA ARG A 166 9.77 -7.21 -12.07
C ARG A 166 10.99 -6.29 -11.93
N HIS A 167 12.04 -6.80 -11.31
CA HIS A 167 13.32 -6.08 -11.17
C HIS A 167 14.28 -6.47 -12.29
N SER A 168 14.41 -7.77 -12.55
CA SER A 168 15.16 -8.35 -13.67
C SER A 168 14.62 -9.76 -13.95
N THR A 169 15.09 -10.44 -15.00
CA THR A 169 14.66 -11.81 -15.31
C THR A 169 14.83 -12.74 -14.09
N GLY A 170 13.74 -13.31 -13.59
CA GLY A 170 13.73 -14.22 -12.44
C GLY A 170 13.84 -13.55 -11.06
N VAL A 171 13.94 -12.22 -10.99
CA VAL A 171 14.03 -11.45 -9.76
C VAL A 171 12.93 -10.38 -9.72
N ALA A 172 12.15 -10.41 -8.66
CA ALA A 172 11.11 -9.42 -8.38
C ALA A 172 11.50 -8.55 -7.18
N LYS A 173 10.93 -7.35 -7.12
CA LYS A 173 10.81 -6.61 -5.88
C LYS A 173 9.38 -6.75 -5.37
N LEU A 174 9.24 -7.46 -4.25
CA LEU A 174 7.97 -7.71 -3.58
C LEU A 174 7.73 -6.61 -2.55
N PHE A 175 6.53 -6.04 -2.57
CA PHE A 175 6.08 -5.02 -1.65
C PHE A 175 5.00 -5.58 -0.74
N ALA A 176 5.14 -5.36 0.57
CA ALA A 176 4.15 -5.76 1.56
C ALA A 176 3.98 -4.64 2.59
N SER A 177 2.77 -4.09 2.67
CA SER A 177 2.44 -2.97 3.58
C SER A 177 3.42 -1.78 3.48
N GLY A 178 3.87 -1.45 2.26
CA GLY A 178 4.82 -0.37 2.01
C GLY A 178 6.29 -0.77 1.97
N HIS A 179 6.64 -1.92 2.54
CA HIS A 179 8.03 -2.41 2.59
C HIS A 179 8.39 -3.20 1.34
N GLY A 180 9.47 -2.82 0.65
CA GLY A 180 9.94 -3.48 -0.57
C GLY A 180 11.20 -4.33 -0.35
N VAL A 181 11.15 -5.61 -0.76
CA VAL A 181 12.26 -6.57 -0.62
C VAL A 181 12.52 -7.30 -1.94
N LEU A 182 13.79 -7.54 -2.28
CA LEU A 182 14.15 -8.35 -3.46
C LEU A 182 13.96 -9.84 -3.18
N CYS A 183 13.37 -10.56 -4.13
CA CYS A 183 13.16 -11.99 -4.02
C CYS A 183 13.05 -12.68 -5.39
N PRO A 184 13.08 -14.03 -5.45
CA PRO A 184 12.76 -14.74 -6.67
C PRO A 184 11.34 -14.42 -7.15
N GLU A 185 11.16 -14.27 -8.46
CA GLU A 185 9.85 -13.94 -9.05
C GLU A 185 8.77 -14.96 -8.68
N SER A 186 9.11 -16.25 -8.68
CA SER A 186 8.19 -17.32 -8.28
C SER A 186 7.72 -17.24 -6.81
N LEU A 187 8.55 -16.67 -5.91
CA LEU A 187 8.13 -16.43 -4.54
C LEU A 187 7.15 -15.24 -4.46
N ALA A 188 7.43 -14.16 -5.20
CA ALA A 188 6.56 -12.99 -5.24
C ALA A 188 5.16 -13.36 -5.77
N GLU A 189 5.10 -14.13 -6.85
CA GLU A 189 3.84 -14.64 -7.41
C GLU A 189 3.08 -15.51 -6.41
N ALA A 190 3.77 -16.48 -5.79
CA ALA A 190 3.16 -17.39 -4.83
C ALA A 190 2.61 -16.65 -3.59
N LEU A 191 3.37 -15.70 -3.04
CA LEU A 191 2.94 -14.91 -1.90
C LEU A 191 1.79 -13.95 -2.27
N CYS A 192 1.77 -13.36 -3.46
CA CYS A 192 0.63 -12.53 -3.87
C CYS A 192 -0.65 -13.34 -4.10
N THR A 193 -0.52 -14.57 -4.62
CA THR A 193 -1.65 -15.44 -5.00
C THR A 193 -2.27 -16.15 -3.80
N HIS A 194 -1.45 -16.64 -2.87
CA HIS A 194 -1.90 -17.50 -1.79
C HIS A 194 -1.76 -16.82 -0.42
N SER A 195 -2.78 -16.92 0.42
CA SER A 195 -2.73 -16.47 1.82
C SER A 195 -1.91 -17.40 2.72
N SER A 196 -1.63 -18.62 2.26
CA SER A 196 -0.83 -19.63 2.95
C SER A 196 0.00 -20.42 1.94
N LEU A 197 1.27 -20.70 2.28
CA LEU A 197 2.12 -21.60 1.51
C LEU A 197 2.52 -22.80 2.38
N PRO A 198 2.25 -24.04 1.91
CA PRO A 198 2.77 -25.26 2.54
C PRO A 198 4.29 -25.22 2.70
N ALA A 199 4.79 -25.88 3.75
CA ALA A 199 6.20 -25.82 4.10
C ALA A 199 7.13 -26.45 3.04
N ASP A 200 6.60 -27.41 2.29
CA ASP A 200 7.25 -28.14 1.19
C ASP A 200 7.06 -27.46 -0.18
N HIS A 201 6.41 -26.28 -0.23
CA HIS A 201 6.23 -25.56 -1.47
C HIS A 201 7.59 -25.19 -2.10
N PRO A 202 7.82 -25.52 -3.39
CA PRO A 202 9.16 -25.47 -4.00
C PRO A 202 9.80 -24.07 -3.98
N VAL A 203 8.99 -23.02 -4.07
CA VAL A 203 9.44 -21.61 -4.03
C VAL A 203 10.11 -21.20 -2.70
N LEU A 204 9.95 -21.98 -1.63
CA LEU A 204 10.53 -21.71 -0.31
C LEU A 204 11.93 -22.31 -0.11
N SER A 205 12.41 -23.10 -1.07
CA SER A 205 13.64 -23.89 -0.93
C SER A 205 14.93 -23.04 -0.99
N GLY A 206 14.94 -21.98 -1.80
CA GLY A 206 16.14 -21.18 -2.06
C GLY A 206 16.56 -20.24 -0.93
N LYS A 207 17.87 -19.98 -0.80
CA LYS A 207 18.41 -19.03 0.19
C LYS A 207 17.81 -17.63 0.06
N ALA A 208 17.70 -17.11 -1.17
CA ALA A 208 17.10 -15.81 -1.44
C ALA A 208 15.63 -15.74 -1.00
N ALA A 209 14.87 -16.81 -1.21
CA ALA A 209 13.49 -16.88 -0.75
C ALA A 209 13.41 -16.80 0.78
N ARG A 210 14.26 -17.55 1.49
CA ARG A 210 14.27 -17.57 2.95
C ARG A 210 14.75 -16.26 3.59
N LEU A 211 15.67 -15.55 2.94
CA LEU A 211 16.06 -14.20 3.35
C LEU A 211 14.88 -13.23 3.21
N CYS A 212 14.15 -13.28 2.10
CA CYS A 212 12.93 -12.50 1.92
C CYS A 212 11.88 -12.83 2.99
N LEU A 213 11.64 -14.13 3.29
CA LEU A 213 10.73 -14.53 4.36
C LEU A 213 11.13 -13.95 5.71
N HIS A 214 12.43 -13.97 6.05
CA HIS A 214 12.95 -13.42 7.30
C HIS A 214 12.65 -11.93 7.43
N GLU A 215 12.92 -11.16 6.37
CA GLU A 215 12.65 -9.73 6.34
C GLU A 215 11.16 -9.41 6.48
N LEU A 216 10.30 -10.13 5.75
CA LEU A 216 8.85 -9.97 5.81
C LEU A 216 8.25 -10.41 7.16
N MET A 217 8.83 -11.41 7.83
CA MET A 217 8.46 -11.76 9.21
C MET A 217 8.88 -10.67 10.19
N GLY A 218 10.01 -10.00 9.95
CA GLY A 218 10.51 -8.89 10.76
C GLY A 218 9.55 -7.70 10.80
N ILE A 219 8.84 -7.42 9.71
CA ILE A 219 7.79 -6.38 9.64
C ILE A 219 6.39 -6.91 9.98
N GLY A 220 6.27 -8.19 10.37
CA GLY A 220 5.01 -8.80 10.82
C GLY A 220 3.99 -9.15 9.73
N VAL A 221 4.34 -9.04 8.45
CA VAL A 221 3.40 -9.36 7.35
C VAL A 221 3.34 -10.86 7.03
N LEU A 222 4.28 -11.64 7.54
CA LEU A 222 4.30 -13.09 7.48
C LEU A 222 4.47 -13.71 8.87
N THR A 223 3.91 -14.90 9.06
CA THR A 223 4.09 -15.71 10.28
C THR A 223 4.27 -17.19 9.95
N LEU A 224 4.86 -17.95 10.87
CA LEU A 224 4.94 -19.40 10.80
C LEU A 224 3.67 -20.03 11.39
N GLY A 225 2.91 -20.74 10.56
CA GLY A 225 1.71 -21.45 10.98
C GLY A 225 2.00 -22.63 11.91
N ARG A 226 0.91 -23.23 12.42
CA ARG A 226 0.96 -24.53 13.09
C ARG A 226 1.02 -25.64 12.03
N LYS A 227 1.64 -26.76 12.37
CA LYS A 227 1.65 -27.95 11.50
C LYS A 227 0.19 -28.37 11.22
N PRO A 228 -0.21 -28.60 9.97
CA PRO A 228 -1.55 -29.10 9.66
C PRO A 228 -1.81 -30.40 10.43
N ARG A 229 -2.98 -30.52 11.07
CA ARG A 229 -3.41 -31.80 11.62
C ARG A 229 -3.65 -32.74 10.44
N GLN A 230 -2.92 -33.86 10.39
CA GLN A 230 -3.27 -34.94 9.47
C GLN A 230 -4.63 -35.48 9.92
N HIS A 231 -5.68 -35.18 9.17
CA HIS A 231 -6.93 -35.92 9.29
C HIS A 231 -6.62 -37.35 8.80
N ARG A 232 -6.64 -38.30 9.75
CA ARG A 232 -6.66 -39.74 9.45
C ARG A 232 -8.04 -40.13 8.95
#